data_AF-A0A947WP42-F1
#
_entry.id   AF-A0A947WP42-F1
#
_cell.length_a   1.000
_cell.length_b   1.000
_cell.length_c   1.000
_cell.angle_alpha   90.00
_cell.angle_beta   90.00
_cell.angle_gamma   90.00
#
_symmetry.space_group_name_H-M   'P 1'
#
loop_
_entity.id
_entity.type
_entity.pdbx_description
1 polymer ?
#
loop_
_entity_poly.entity_id
_entity_poly.type
_entity_poly.pdbx_seq_one_letter_code
_entity_poly.pdbx_strand_id
1 'polypeptide(L)'
;MDNFIFSLQNIAYNINITISALLRHQLIWGFALGFAASTLIHLFVITSNPRMLPTLITKKPAESFASLSTRNKKGTYDVPYSAFKREYDRVRIVLYSVLLAFLVVVIIALVRY
;
A
#
# COMPACT_ATOMS: atom_id res chain seq x y z
N MET A 1 23.93 -15.11 -10.01
CA MET A 1 22.75 -15.39 -9.15
C MET A 1 23.08 -15.20 -7.68
N ASP A 2 24.34 -15.38 -7.28
CA ASP A 2 24.79 -15.28 -5.88
C ASP A 2 24.52 -13.90 -5.27
N ASN A 3 24.81 -12.81 -5.98
CA ASN A 3 24.56 -11.44 -5.49
C ASN A 3 23.09 -11.15 -5.17
N PHE A 4 22.15 -11.76 -5.92
CA PHE A 4 20.72 -11.60 -5.68
C PHE A 4 20.27 -12.36 -4.43
N ILE A 5 20.76 -13.58 -4.26
CA ILE A 5 20.47 -14.41 -3.07
C ILE A 5 21.08 -13.77 -1.82
N PHE A 6 22.32 -13.27 -1.88
CA PHE A 6 22.95 -12.52 -0.78
C PHE A 6 22.17 -11.25 -0.43
N SER A 7 21.66 -10.53 -1.43
CA SER A 7 20.84 -9.34 -1.21
C SER A 7 19.55 -9.69 -0.47
N LEU A 8 18.86 -10.75 -0.87
CA LEU A 8 17.66 -11.24 -0.18
C LEU A 8 17.94 -11.68 1.25
N GLN A 9 19.04 -12.40 1.48
CA GLN A 9 19.46 -12.81 2.82
C GLN A 9 19.76 -11.61 3.72
N ASN A 10 20.44 -10.59 3.18
CA ASN A 10 20.77 -9.38 3.94
C ASN A 10 19.50 -8.57 4.27
N ILE A 11 18.56 -8.47 3.33
CA ILE A 11 17.25 -7.85 3.60
C ILE A 11 16.51 -8.62 4.71
N ALA A 12 16.43 -9.95 4.61
CA ALA A 12 15.78 -10.78 5.62
C ALA A 12 16.44 -10.64 7.00
N TYR A 13 17.78 -10.59 7.05
CA TYR A 13 18.55 -10.40 8.27
C TYR A 13 18.27 -9.03 8.92
N ASN A 14 18.23 -7.95 8.14
CA ASN A 14 17.93 -6.61 8.65
C ASN A 14 16.49 -6.54 9.19
N ILE A 15 15.51 -7.07 8.45
CA ILE A 15 14.11 -7.15 8.91
C ILE A 15 14.03 -7.89 10.24
N ASN A 16 14.73 -9.01 10.33
CA ASN A 16 14.78 -9.83 11.53
C ASN A 16 15.38 -9.06 12.74
N ILE A 17 16.47 -8.31 12.56
CA ILE A 17 17.05 -7.47 13.63
C ILE A 17 16.05 -6.41 14.07
N THR A 18 15.46 -5.69 13.11
CA THR A 18 14.50 -4.62 13.41
C THR A 18 13.31 -5.15 14.21
N ILE A 19 12.75 -6.30 13.81
CA ILE A 19 11.62 -6.90 14.53
C ILE A 19 12.04 -7.36 15.93
N SER A 20 13.22 -7.97 16.10
CA SER A 20 13.74 -8.31 17.43
C SER A 20 13.86 -7.09 18.35
N ALA A 21 14.29 -5.95 17.81
CA ALA A 21 14.38 -4.71 18.57
C ALA A 21 12.98 -4.17 18.94
N LEU A 22 12.04 -4.18 17.99
CA LEU A 22 10.67 -3.76 18.23
C LEU A 22 9.97 -4.60 19.31
N LEU A 23 10.14 -5.93 19.27
CA LEU A 23 9.58 -6.85 20.27
C LEU A 23 10.19 -6.62 21.66
N ARG A 24 11.53 -6.56 21.75
CA ARG A 24 12.23 -6.38 23.03
C ARG A 24 11.88 -5.07 23.74
N HIS A 25 11.65 -4.01 22.96
CA HIS A 25 11.32 -2.69 23.51
C HIS A 25 9.81 -2.39 23.52
N GLN A 26 8.95 -3.38 23.24
CA GLN A 26 7.49 -3.22 23.17
C GLN A 26 7.02 -2.09 22.23
N LEU A 27 7.80 -1.79 21.19
CA LEU A 27 7.56 -0.68 20.25
C LEU A 27 6.57 -1.05 19.12
N ILE A 28 5.88 -2.18 19.22
CA ILE A 28 4.98 -2.71 18.18
C ILE A 28 3.87 -1.70 17.86
N TRP A 29 3.30 -1.05 18.89
CA TRP A 29 2.25 -0.04 18.71
C TRP A 29 2.77 1.23 18.03
N GLY A 30 3.96 1.70 18.42
CA GLY A 30 4.60 2.84 17.77
C GLY A 30 4.96 2.55 16.31
N PHE A 31 5.42 1.33 16.03
CA PHE A 31 5.65 0.84 14.67
C PHE A 31 4.35 0.80 13.87
N ALA A 32 3.27 0.23 14.41
CA ALA A 32 1.98 0.15 13.72
C ALA A 32 1.43 1.53 13.37
N LEU A 33 1.50 2.50 14.30
CA LEU A 33 1.10 3.88 14.07
C LEU A 33 1.97 4.57 13.02
N GLY A 34 3.30 4.46 13.13
CA GLY A 34 4.23 5.04 12.16
C GLY A 34 4.07 4.43 10.76
N PHE A 35 3.84 3.12 10.69
CA PHE A 35 3.58 2.40 9.45
C PHE A 35 2.26 2.85 8.81
N ALA A 36 1.19 3.00 9.59
CA ALA A 36 -0.09 3.51 9.10
C ALA A 36 0.03 4.96 8.60
N ALA A 37 0.69 5.84 9.35
CA ALA A 37 0.92 7.23 8.96
C ALA A 37 1.75 7.32 7.66
N SER A 38 2.85 6.56 7.57
CA SER A 38 3.68 6.49 6.36
C SER A 38 2.90 5.97 5.15
N THR A 39 2.09 4.93 5.35
CA THR A 39 1.22 4.37 4.30
C THR A 39 0.26 5.42 3.76
N LEU A 40 -0.40 6.16 4.65
CA LEU A 40 -1.32 7.23 4.25
C LEU A 40 -0.56 8.27 3.43
N ILE A 41 0.57 8.78 3.92
CA ILE A 41 1.39 9.78 3.20
C ILE A 41 1.75 9.28 1.79
N HIS A 42 2.20 8.03 1.66
CA HIS A 42 2.51 7.46 0.34
C HIS A 42 1.28 7.39 -0.56
N LEU A 43 0.11 6.98 -0.03
CA LEU A 43 -1.15 6.99 -0.78
C LEU A 43 -1.54 8.40 -1.23
N PHE A 44 -1.32 9.43 -0.41
CA PHE A 44 -1.55 10.84 -0.76
C PHE A 44 -0.60 11.32 -1.87
N VAL A 45 0.66 10.88 -1.87
CA VAL A 45 1.67 11.30 -2.86
C VAL A 45 1.43 10.66 -4.23
N ILE A 46 0.98 9.40 -4.28
CA ILE A 46 0.83 8.68 -5.55
C ILE A 46 -0.49 8.97 -6.29
N THR A 47 -1.49 9.50 -5.58
CA THR A 47 -2.82 9.77 -6.12
C THR A 47 -2.92 11.20 -6.62
N SER A 48 -3.55 11.39 -7.78
CA SER A 48 -3.75 12.73 -8.35
C SER A 48 -4.83 13.50 -7.57
N ASN A 49 -5.74 12.77 -6.91
CA ASN A 49 -6.80 13.36 -6.09
C ASN A 49 -7.03 12.51 -4.82
N PRO A 50 -6.57 12.99 -3.66
CA PRO A 50 -6.69 12.21 -2.42
C PRO A 50 -8.11 11.94 -1.95
N ARG A 51 -9.07 12.79 -2.35
CA ARG A 51 -10.49 12.59 -2.00
C ARG A 51 -11.08 11.35 -2.65
N MET A 52 -10.45 10.83 -3.71
CA MET A 52 -10.88 9.62 -4.41
C MET A 52 -10.42 8.34 -3.70
N LEU A 53 -9.40 8.40 -2.84
CA LEU A 53 -8.80 7.23 -2.21
C LEU A 53 -9.81 6.31 -1.52
N PRO A 54 -10.73 6.78 -0.65
CA PRO A 54 -11.69 5.88 0.01
C PRO A 54 -12.50 5.06 -0.99
N THR A 55 -12.92 5.68 -2.09
CA THR A 55 -13.71 5.04 -3.14
C THR A 55 -12.90 4.07 -4.00
N LEU A 56 -11.62 4.35 -4.24
CA LEU A 56 -10.71 3.45 -4.97
C LEU A 56 -10.37 2.20 -4.14
N ILE A 57 -10.27 2.35 -2.82
CA ILE A 57 -9.91 1.28 -1.89
C ILE A 57 -11.11 0.36 -1.59
N THR A 58 -12.31 0.93 -1.44
CA THR A 58 -13.49 0.17 -0.99
C THR A 58 -14.30 -0.46 -2.13
N LYS A 59 -14.36 0.17 -3.30
CA LYS A 59 -15.24 -0.26 -4.39
C LYS A 59 -14.50 -0.97 -5.53
N LYS A 60 -15.27 -1.68 -6.35
CA LYS A 60 -14.79 -2.32 -7.59
C LYS A 60 -14.49 -1.25 -8.65
N PRO A 61 -13.58 -1.51 -9.61
CA PRO A 61 -13.14 -0.50 -10.57
C PRO A 61 -14.28 0.12 -11.40
N ALA A 62 -15.29 -0.67 -11.80
CA ALA A 62 -16.46 -0.14 -12.54
C ALA A 62 -17.32 0.79 -11.68
N GLU A 63 -17.55 0.45 -10.41
CA GLU A 63 -18.31 1.26 -9.46
C GLU A 63 -17.54 2.54 -9.07
N SER A 64 -16.24 2.41 -8.82
CA SER A 64 -15.37 3.55 -8.55
C SER A 64 -15.36 4.50 -9.75
N PHE A 65 -15.23 3.99 -10.98
CA PHE A 65 -15.31 4.81 -12.19
C PHE A 65 -16.65 5.54 -12.26
N ALA A 66 -17.78 4.83 -12.20
CA ALA A 66 -19.10 5.45 -12.27
C ALA A 66 -19.32 6.55 -11.23
N SER A 67 -18.75 6.42 -10.03
CA SER A 67 -18.88 7.42 -8.96
C SER A 67 -17.90 8.59 -9.03
N LEU A 68 -16.74 8.41 -9.66
CA LEU A 68 -15.66 9.40 -9.67
C LEU A 68 -15.50 10.10 -11.03
N SER A 69 -15.99 9.49 -12.10
CA SER A 69 -15.86 10.02 -13.45
C SER A 69 -16.85 11.15 -13.69
N THR A 70 -16.35 12.31 -14.13
CA THR A 70 -17.17 13.42 -14.58
C THR A 70 -17.55 13.23 -16.05
N ARG A 71 -18.79 13.57 -16.40
CA ARG A 71 -19.26 13.63 -17.80
C ARG A 71 -19.30 15.08 -18.25
N ASN A 72 -18.85 15.34 -19.46
CA ASN A 72 -18.99 16.64 -20.09
C ASN A 72 -20.43 16.91 -20.56
N LYS A 73 -20.68 18.13 -21.04
CA LYS A 73 -21.97 18.57 -21.61
C LYS A 73 -22.44 17.74 -22.82
N LYS A 74 -21.55 16.94 -23.44
CA LYS A 74 -21.86 16.03 -24.55
C LYS A 74 -22.14 14.60 -24.10
N GLY A 75 -22.15 14.34 -22.78
CA GLY A 75 -22.41 13.02 -22.20
C GLY A 75 -21.23 12.06 -22.23
N THR A 76 -20.06 12.47 -22.73
CA THR A 76 -18.85 11.65 -22.73
C THR A 76 -18.05 11.87 -21.45
N TYR A 77 -17.36 10.84 -20.97
CA TYR A 77 -16.48 10.95 -19.81
C TYR A 77 -15.26 11.82 -20.10
N ASP A 78 -14.89 12.69 -19.16
CA ASP A 78 -13.71 13.56 -19.29
C ASP A 78 -12.40 12.76 -19.24
N VAL A 79 -12.39 11.64 -18.51
CA VAL A 79 -11.25 10.73 -18.41
C VAL A 79 -11.65 9.36 -18.97
N PRO A 80 -10.88 8.79 -19.91
CA PRO A 80 -11.17 7.46 -20.43
C PRO A 80 -10.99 6.40 -19.34
N TYR A 81 -11.81 5.35 -19.39
CA TYR A 81 -11.78 4.25 -18.42
C TYR A 81 -10.39 3.60 -18.29
N SER A 82 -9.62 3.51 -19.38
CA SER A 82 -8.26 2.97 -19.36
C SER A 82 -7.29 3.78 -18.50
N ALA A 83 -7.36 5.12 -18.57
CA ALA A 83 -6.55 6.01 -17.74
C ALA A 83 -6.95 5.90 -16.26
N PHE A 84 -8.25 5.86 -15.98
CA PHE A 84 -8.77 5.63 -14.64
C PHE A 84 -8.33 4.28 -14.08
N LYS A 85 -8.44 3.20 -14.85
CA LYS A 85 -8.06 1.84 -14.44
C LYS A 85 -6.58 1.77 -14.07
N ARG A 86 -5.71 2.46 -14.81
CA ARG A 86 -4.28 2.54 -14.49
C ARG A 86 -4.03 3.20 -13.13
N GLU A 87 -4.75 4.27 -12.81
CA GLU A 87 -4.63 4.94 -11.50
C GLU A 87 -5.21 4.06 -10.38
N TYR A 88 -6.36 3.43 -10.60
CA TYR A 88 -6.96 2.45 -9.69
C TYR A 88 -5.99 1.31 -9.38
N ASP A 89 -5.40 0.69 -10.40
CA ASP A 89 -4.46 -0.42 -10.26
C ASP A 89 -3.19 0.02 -9.52
N ARG A 90 -2.67 1.23 -9.80
CA ARG A 90 -1.50 1.79 -9.09
C ARG A 90 -1.76 1.93 -7.59
N VAL A 91 -2.89 2.51 -7.19
CA VAL A 91 -3.25 2.68 -5.77
C VAL A 91 -3.40 1.32 -5.08
N ARG A 92 -4.08 0.37 -5.73
CA ARG A 92 -4.27 -1.01 -5.22
C ARG A 92 -2.96 -1.75 -5.05
N ILE A 93 -2.04 -1.67 -6.01
CA ILE A 93 -0.72 -2.33 -5.93
C ILE A 93 0.07 -1.82 -4.72
N VAL A 94 0.07 -0.51 -4.47
CA VAL A 94 0.75 0.05 -3.29
C VAL A 94 0.11 -0.45 -2.01
N LEU A 95 -1.22 -0.46 -1.94
CA LEU A 95 -1.95 -1.01 -0.79
C LEU A 95 -1.66 -2.48 -0.53
N TYR A 96 -1.63 -3.30 -1.58
CA TYR A 96 -1.30 -4.72 -1.45
C TYR A 96 0.16 -4.94 -1.06
N SER A 97 1.08 -4.12 -1.57
CA SER A 97 2.50 -4.16 -1.19
C SER A 97 2.70 -3.81 0.28
N VAL A 98 2.01 -2.78 0.76
CA VAL A 98 2.02 -2.37 2.17
C VAL A 98 1.40 -3.46 3.05
N LEU A 99 0.24 -4.02 2.66
CA LEU A 99 -0.40 -5.09 3.41
C LEU A 99 0.51 -6.33 3.49
N LEU A 100 1.17 -6.70 2.39
CA LEU A 100 2.13 -7.80 2.36
C LEU A 100 3.30 -7.54 3.32
N ALA A 101 3.89 -6.34 3.29
CA ALA A 101 4.96 -5.96 4.19
C ALA A 101 4.53 -6.04 5.67
N PHE A 102 3.31 -5.58 5.97
CA PHE A 102 2.74 -5.68 7.31
C PHE A 102 2.55 -7.13 7.75
N LEU A 103 2.00 -7.99 6.90
CA LEU A 103 1.81 -9.41 7.19
C LEU A 103 3.14 -10.14 7.46
N VAL A 104 4.19 -9.82 6.69
CA VAL A 104 5.53 -10.37 6.92
C VAL A 104 6.04 -10.01 8.32
N VAL A 105 5.88 -8.75 8.73
CA VAL A 105 6.27 -8.30 10.07
C VAL A 105 5.48 -9.04 11.16
N VAL A 106 4.17 -9.17 10.99
CA VAL A 106 3.30 -9.89 11.95
C VAL A 106 3.67 -11.36 12.06
N ILE A 107 3.92 -12.06 10.94
CA ILE A 107 4.32 -13.48 10.95
C ILE A 107 5.65 -13.65 11.69
N ILE A 108 6.64 -12.82 11.41
CA ILE A 108 7.94 -12.90 12.09
C ILE A 108 7.79 -12.59 13.58
N ALA A 109 6.92 -11.64 13.94
CA ALA A 109 6.62 -11.33 15.33
C ALA A 109 5.98 -12.52 16.06
N LEU A 110 4.99 -13.18 15.45
CA LEU A 110 4.31 -14.35 16.02
C LEU A 110 5.22 -15.57 16.17
N VAL A 111 6.11 -15.83 15.19
CA VAL A 111 7.08 -16.93 15.27
C VAL A 111 8.10 -16.74 16.41
N ARG A 112 8.26 -15.50 16.90
CA ARG A 112 9.24 -15.13 17.91
C ARG A 112 8.66 -14.87 19.29
N TYR A 113 7.34 -14.84 19.40
CA TYR A 113 6.61 -14.81 20.65
C TYR A 113 6.45 -16.24 21.17
#